data_AF-A0A433PUB5-F1
#
_entry.id   AF-A0A433PUB5-F1
#
_cell.length_a   1.000
_cell.length_b   1.000
_cell.length_c   1.000
_cell.angle_alpha   90.00
_cell.angle_beta   90.00
_cell.angle_gamma   90.00
#
_symmetry.space_group_name_H-M   'P 1'
#
loop_
_entity.id
_entity.type
_entity.pdbx_description
1 polymer ?
#
loop_
_entity_poly.entity_id
_entity_poly.type
_entity_poly.pdbx_seq_one_letter_code
_entity_poly.pdbx_strand_id
1 'polypeptide(L)'
;MKFTSAITSMVLVLVAYLSQGSQASPINVKRTTPSCYNNSSKIIFTQYWIPKQGTIDMNNNGDILSLTGPLTNAINTTSGHVIATVDKNTYAKCQMEGTCLLLNGDLINLDQGKNTFLILDPKKFPYGEGGWDNPLYPFVSVASNDLPQGTTFEVEELVNFKLPNGMTHNGCVRVDDQGWSFGNCQFDFFILEYSFYPNLNLPDNVHAQVKSCQPLNYVTNEMIQWMNRGGHTTTANTISTATKTKSIANGSSPKAGQCGDSNAGQSMCLSPGSGTSFQQCTNGSWLDRNCGPGTVCLQSDANAISCGFGTGNAIKGGHKPKSDHHN
;
A
#
# COMPACT_ATOMS: atom_id res chain seq x y z
N MET A 1 33.13 -73.31 23.57
CA MET A 1 33.58 -71.91 23.60
C MET A 1 32.51 -71.03 22.96
N LYS A 2 32.10 -69.98 23.69
CA LYS A 2 31.47 -68.71 23.25
C LYS A 2 30.21 -68.75 22.37
N PHE A 3 29.04 -68.81 23.03
CA PHE A 3 27.76 -68.30 22.49
C PHE A 3 27.06 -67.48 23.59
N THR A 4 27.62 -66.32 23.93
CA THR A 4 27.05 -65.37 24.90
C THR A 4 27.37 -63.95 24.45
N SER A 5 26.79 -63.47 23.34
CA SER A 5 26.84 -62.05 22.98
C SER A 5 25.90 -61.67 21.83
N ALA A 6 24.64 -62.14 21.84
CA ALA A 6 23.69 -61.73 20.80
C ALA A 6 22.31 -61.32 21.35
N ILE A 7 21.93 -61.77 22.54
CA ILE A 7 20.58 -61.52 23.07
C ILE A 7 20.50 -60.20 23.86
N THR A 8 21.62 -59.65 24.34
CA THR A 8 21.63 -58.39 25.11
C THR A 8 21.56 -57.12 24.25
N SER A 9 21.86 -57.18 22.94
CA SER A 9 21.80 -55.99 22.07
C SER A 9 20.42 -55.73 21.47
N MET A 10 19.52 -56.72 21.45
CA MET A 10 18.20 -56.55 20.83
C MET A 10 17.17 -55.88 21.78
N VAL A 11 17.40 -55.96 23.09
CA VAL A 11 16.52 -55.33 24.10
C VAL A 11 16.79 -53.82 24.24
N LEU A 12 18.04 -53.37 24.06
CA LEU A 12 18.39 -51.93 24.15
C LEU A 12 17.90 -51.11 22.94
N VAL A 13 17.77 -51.72 21.76
CA VAL A 13 17.26 -51.03 20.57
C VAL A 13 15.73 -50.87 20.60
N LEU A 14 15.00 -51.79 21.26
CA LEU A 14 13.54 -51.66 21.42
C LEU A 14 13.13 -50.57 22.42
N VAL A 15 13.94 -50.31 23.46
CA VAL A 15 13.67 -49.23 24.43
C VAL A 15 13.97 -47.85 23.84
N ALA A 16 14.93 -47.74 22.90
CA ALA A 16 15.23 -46.49 22.21
C ALA A 16 14.21 -46.11 21.11
N TYR A 17 13.44 -47.07 20.60
CA TYR A 17 12.38 -46.81 19.61
C TYR A 17 11.04 -46.41 20.25
N LEU A 18 10.81 -46.72 21.52
CA LEU A 18 9.59 -46.33 22.23
C LEU A 18 9.69 -44.96 22.94
N SER A 19 10.87 -44.33 22.95
CA SER A 19 11.10 -43.02 23.58
C SER A 19 11.06 -41.81 22.64
N GLN A 20 10.79 -41.99 21.33
CA GLN A 20 10.67 -40.88 20.38
C GLN A 20 9.23 -40.35 20.22
N GLY A 21 8.30 -40.78 21.08
CA GLY A 21 6.89 -40.38 21.04
C GLY A 21 6.52 -39.11 21.84
N SER A 22 7.46 -38.50 22.57
CA SER A 22 7.21 -37.25 23.28
C SER A 22 7.73 -36.06 22.48
N GLN A 23 7.21 -35.89 21.26
CA GLN A 23 7.11 -34.55 20.70
C GLN A 23 6.19 -33.80 21.67
N ALA A 24 6.76 -32.91 22.48
CA ALA A 24 5.97 -31.94 23.20
C ALA A 24 5.05 -31.31 22.15
N SER A 25 3.75 -31.59 22.24
CA SER A 25 2.77 -30.83 21.49
C SER A 25 3.09 -29.36 21.77
N PRO A 26 3.16 -28.48 20.75
CA PRO A 26 3.35 -27.07 21.02
C PRO A 26 2.30 -26.70 22.06
N ILE A 27 2.75 -26.21 23.21
CA ILE A 27 1.85 -25.67 24.21
C ILE A 27 1.08 -24.61 23.46
N ASN A 28 -0.16 -24.93 23.14
CA ASN A 28 -1.09 -24.04 22.49
C ASN A 28 -1.49 -23.04 23.58
N VAL A 29 -0.53 -22.18 23.94
CA VAL A 29 -0.78 -20.99 24.74
C VAL A 29 -1.70 -20.19 23.83
N LYS A 30 -3.02 -20.36 24.02
CA LYS A 30 -3.99 -19.43 23.48
C LYS A 30 -3.51 -18.07 23.95
N ARG A 31 -2.87 -17.30 23.05
CA ARG A 31 -2.53 -15.91 23.34
C ARG A 31 -3.85 -15.27 23.71
N THR A 32 -3.98 -14.94 24.99
CA THR A 32 -5.14 -14.25 25.50
C THR A 32 -5.19 -12.91 24.79
N THR A 33 -6.32 -12.62 24.15
CA THR A 33 -6.54 -11.32 23.52
C THR A 33 -6.17 -10.20 24.49
N PRO A 34 -5.30 -9.24 24.08
CA PRO A 34 -4.93 -8.13 24.94
C PRO A 34 -6.17 -7.36 25.40
N SER A 35 -6.18 -6.90 26.65
CA SER A 35 -7.35 -6.27 27.26
C SER A 35 -7.78 -4.98 26.57
N CYS A 36 -6.93 -4.34 25.77
CA CYS A 36 -7.31 -3.16 25.00
C CYS A 36 -8.32 -3.47 23.88
N TYR A 37 -8.41 -4.72 23.39
CA TYR A 37 -9.37 -5.13 22.36
C TYR A 37 -10.72 -5.59 22.91
N ASN A 38 -11.19 -4.99 24.00
CA ASN A 38 -12.49 -5.27 24.62
C ASN A 38 -13.46 -4.06 24.53
N ASN A 39 -13.14 -3.06 23.72
CA ASN A 39 -13.84 -1.77 23.62
C ASN A 39 -13.77 -0.85 24.86
N SER A 40 -12.97 -1.17 25.90
CA SER A 40 -12.90 -0.36 27.12
C SER A 40 -11.82 0.73 27.09
N SER A 41 -10.86 0.62 26.18
CA SER A 41 -9.71 1.51 26.06
C SER A 41 -9.45 1.81 24.59
N LYS A 42 -8.86 2.97 24.32
CA LYS A 42 -8.41 3.31 22.97
C LYS A 42 -7.08 2.62 22.64
N ILE A 43 -6.96 2.20 21.39
CA ILE A 43 -5.81 1.52 20.78
C ILE A 43 -5.18 2.47 19.77
N ILE A 44 -3.85 2.46 19.65
CA ILE A 44 -3.14 3.26 18.65
C ILE A 44 -3.56 2.79 17.25
N PHE A 45 -4.01 3.74 16.45
CA PHE A 45 -4.55 3.49 15.12
C PHE A 45 -3.84 4.36 14.10
N THR A 46 -3.07 3.71 13.24
CA THR A 46 -2.32 4.34 12.17
C THR A 46 -2.76 3.76 10.83
N GLN A 47 -2.26 4.31 9.72
CA GLN A 47 -2.61 3.84 8.39
C GLN A 47 -1.34 3.66 7.55
N TYR A 48 -1.37 2.69 6.65
CA TYR A 48 -0.29 2.43 5.70
C TYR A 48 -0.84 2.21 4.30
N TRP A 49 0.00 2.43 3.28
CA TRP A 49 -0.37 2.38 1.88
C TRP A 49 0.79 1.90 1.01
N ILE A 50 0.52 1.64 -0.26
CA ILE A 50 1.53 1.30 -1.26
C ILE A 50 2.08 2.61 -1.84
N PRO A 51 3.39 2.93 -1.68
CA PRO A 51 4.03 3.98 -2.43
C PRO A 51 4.03 3.63 -3.91
N LYS A 52 3.63 4.59 -4.75
CA LYS A 52 3.64 4.42 -6.20
C LYS A 52 4.71 5.30 -6.81
N GLN A 53 5.68 4.68 -7.47
CA GLN A 53 6.70 5.43 -8.19
C GLN A 53 6.03 6.38 -9.19
N GLY A 54 6.49 7.63 -9.24
CA GLY A 54 5.92 8.67 -10.08
C GLY A 54 4.82 9.51 -9.44
N THR A 55 4.45 9.27 -8.16
CA THR A 55 3.41 10.04 -7.47
C THR A 55 3.98 10.90 -6.33
N ILE A 56 3.10 11.65 -5.67
CA ILE A 56 3.40 12.26 -4.37
C ILE A 56 3.18 11.25 -3.24
N ASP A 57 3.85 11.49 -2.11
CA ASP A 57 3.74 10.72 -0.87
C ASP A 57 4.04 11.66 0.32
N MET A 58 4.18 11.10 1.52
CA MET A 58 4.46 11.80 2.76
C MET A 58 5.60 11.13 3.54
N ASN A 59 6.49 11.94 4.12
CA ASN A 59 7.50 11.44 5.06
C ASN A 59 6.92 11.27 6.48
N ASN A 60 7.71 10.72 7.39
CA ASN A 60 7.32 10.50 8.79
C ASN A 60 7.07 11.79 9.59
N ASN A 61 7.48 12.96 9.08
CA ASN A 61 7.21 14.25 9.71
C ASN A 61 5.89 14.87 9.24
N GLY A 62 5.22 14.27 8.25
CA GLY A 62 4.04 14.82 7.62
C GLY A 62 4.32 15.73 6.42
N ASP A 63 5.58 15.86 5.99
CA ASP A 63 5.91 16.68 4.82
C ASP A 63 5.64 15.90 3.53
N ILE A 64 5.02 16.59 2.57
CA ILE A 64 4.81 16.06 1.22
C ILE A 64 6.15 15.90 0.51
N LEU A 65 6.33 14.77 -0.15
CA LEU A 65 7.48 14.48 -1.00
C LEU A 65 7.04 13.92 -2.35
N SER A 66 7.93 13.99 -3.34
CA SER A 66 7.71 13.41 -4.67
C SER A 66 8.56 12.17 -4.86
N LEU A 67 7.97 11.16 -5.52
CA LEU A 67 8.56 9.88 -5.93
C LEU A 67 8.99 9.92 -7.40
N THR A 68 9.52 11.07 -7.84
CA THR A 68 9.85 11.40 -9.25
C THR A 68 11.28 11.90 -9.43
N GLY A 69 12.15 11.68 -8.43
CA GLY A 69 13.51 12.21 -8.45
C GLY A 69 14.43 11.54 -9.47
N PRO A 70 15.71 11.94 -9.53
CA PRO A 70 16.72 11.26 -10.34
C PRO A 70 16.85 9.78 -9.96
N LEU A 71 16.89 8.89 -10.95
CA LEU A 71 16.97 7.44 -10.74
C LEU A 71 18.39 7.03 -10.34
N THR A 72 18.63 6.89 -9.04
CA THR A 72 19.97 6.63 -8.49
C THR A 72 20.06 5.36 -7.63
N ASN A 73 18.93 4.77 -7.27
CA ASN A 73 18.86 3.68 -6.31
C ASN A 73 18.31 2.41 -6.99
N ALA A 74 19.11 1.36 -7.04
CA ALA A 74 18.68 0.06 -7.57
C ALA A 74 17.82 -0.68 -6.55
N ILE A 75 16.63 -1.13 -6.97
CA ILE A 75 15.79 -2.10 -6.29
C ILE A 75 16.28 -3.48 -6.73
N ASN A 76 16.81 -4.26 -5.78
CA ASN A 76 17.43 -5.55 -6.06
C ASN A 76 16.63 -6.69 -5.43
N THR A 77 16.62 -7.83 -6.11
CA THR A 77 16.26 -9.11 -5.50
C THR A 77 17.37 -9.62 -4.59
N THR A 78 17.04 -10.61 -3.75
CA THR A 78 18.02 -11.29 -2.88
C THR A 78 19.13 -12.00 -3.67
N SER A 79 18.91 -12.36 -4.94
CA SER A 79 19.95 -12.90 -5.83
C SER A 79 20.84 -11.82 -6.48
N GLY A 80 20.58 -10.54 -6.23
CA GLY A 80 21.31 -9.41 -6.80
C GLY A 80 20.82 -8.96 -8.18
N HIS A 81 19.74 -9.55 -8.70
CA HIS A 81 19.11 -9.05 -9.93
C HIS A 81 18.40 -7.71 -9.67
N VAL A 82 18.67 -6.71 -10.52
CA VAL A 82 18.04 -5.38 -10.48
C VAL A 82 16.66 -5.47 -11.10
N ILE A 83 15.61 -5.18 -10.32
CA ILE A 83 14.22 -5.09 -10.79
C ILE A 83 14.01 -3.75 -11.51
N ALA A 84 14.41 -2.65 -10.87
CA ALA A 84 14.31 -1.30 -11.41
C ALA A 84 15.32 -0.36 -10.73
N THR A 85 15.60 0.77 -11.36
CA THR A 85 16.27 1.91 -10.72
C THR A 85 15.26 3.00 -10.44
N VAL A 86 15.19 3.43 -9.17
CA VAL A 86 14.23 4.42 -8.68
C VAL A 86 14.96 5.59 -8.05
N ASP A 87 14.24 6.66 -7.73
CA ASP A 87 14.83 7.76 -6.97
C ASP A 87 14.97 7.42 -5.48
N LYS A 88 15.77 8.22 -4.77
CA LYS A 88 16.05 8.02 -3.35
C LYS A 88 14.79 7.96 -2.48
N ASN A 89 13.78 8.78 -2.75
CA ASN A 89 12.55 8.80 -1.96
C ASN A 89 11.70 7.56 -2.24
N THR A 90 11.55 7.18 -3.52
CA THR A 90 10.87 5.92 -3.89
C THR A 90 11.50 4.73 -3.18
N TYR A 91 12.84 4.61 -3.25
CA TYR A 91 13.54 3.51 -2.58
C TYR A 91 13.26 3.48 -1.07
N ALA A 92 13.40 4.64 -0.40
CA ALA A 92 13.16 4.74 1.04
C ALA A 92 11.72 4.42 1.43
N LYS A 93 10.73 4.85 0.63
CA LYS A 93 9.31 4.55 0.88
C LYS A 93 9.00 3.07 0.62
N CYS A 94 9.53 2.46 -0.45
CA CYS A 94 9.36 1.03 -0.68
C CYS A 94 9.93 0.19 0.48
N GLN A 95 11.05 0.59 1.08
CA GLN A 95 11.62 -0.08 2.26
C GLN A 95 10.75 0.09 3.51
N MET A 96 10.18 1.28 3.68
CA MET A 96 9.40 1.64 4.86
C MET A 96 8.04 0.93 4.88
N GLU A 97 7.29 1.01 3.78
CA GLU A 97 5.94 0.45 3.70
C GLU A 97 5.94 -1.06 3.40
N GLY A 98 7.07 -1.61 2.97
CA GLY A 98 7.21 -3.03 2.66
C GLY A 98 6.61 -3.45 1.32
N THR A 99 5.59 -2.78 0.80
CA THR A 99 5.02 -3.02 -0.55
C THR A 99 5.16 -1.77 -1.41
N CYS A 100 5.47 -1.88 -2.70
CA CYS A 100 5.66 -0.74 -3.61
C CYS A 100 5.17 -1.04 -5.03
N LEU A 101 4.56 -0.06 -5.70
CA LEU A 101 4.15 -0.16 -7.09
C LEU A 101 5.09 0.67 -7.98
N LEU A 102 5.81 0.00 -8.87
CA LEU A 102 6.80 0.64 -9.75
C LEU A 102 6.16 1.19 -11.04
N LEU A 103 6.85 2.11 -11.71
CA LEU A 103 6.36 2.73 -12.95
C LEU A 103 6.15 1.72 -14.09
N ASN A 104 6.92 0.62 -14.08
CA ASN A 104 6.79 -0.47 -15.07
C ASN A 104 5.58 -1.38 -14.79
N GLY A 105 4.84 -1.15 -13.70
CA GLY A 105 3.67 -1.95 -13.30
C GLY A 105 3.99 -3.12 -12.36
N ASP A 106 5.26 -3.36 -12.03
CA ASP A 106 5.63 -4.39 -11.07
C ASP A 106 5.17 -3.98 -9.67
N LEU A 107 4.43 -4.88 -9.02
CA LEU A 107 4.18 -4.81 -7.60
C LEU A 107 5.28 -5.59 -6.89
N ILE A 108 6.02 -4.92 -6.02
CA ILE A 108 7.12 -5.53 -5.27
C ILE A 108 6.81 -5.52 -3.78
N ASN A 109 7.29 -6.55 -3.08
CA ASN A 109 7.32 -6.60 -1.62
C ASN A 109 8.77 -6.71 -1.14
N LEU A 110 9.04 -6.18 0.05
CA LEU A 110 10.29 -6.36 0.75
C LEU A 110 10.42 -7.84 1.14
N ASP A 111 11.56 -8.44 0.80
CA ASP A 111 11.87 -9.84 1.10
C ASP A 111 12.38 -9.99 2.56
N GLN A 112 12.91 -11.16 2.95
CA GLN A 112 13.47 -11.48 4.28
C GLN A 112 14.73 -10.67 4.67
N GLY A 113 14.89 -9.44 4.18
CA GLY A 113 15.95 -8.51 4.52
C GLY A 113 15.51 -7.06 4.38
N LYS A 114 16.27 -6.12 4.97
CA LYS A 114 15.90 -4.69 4.99
C LYS A 114 16.00 -3.98 3.63
N ASN A 115 16.64 -4.59 2.63
CA ASN A 115 17.07 -3.89 1.41
C ASN A 115 16.86 -4.67 0.09
N THR A 116 16.18 -5.83 0.13
CA THR A 116 15.92 -6.64 -1.07
C THR A 116 14.43 -6.87 -1.24
N PHE A 117 14.02 -7.07 -2.49
CA PHE A 117 12.62 -7.11 -2.87
C PHE A 117 12.32 -8.31 -3.78
N LEU A 118 11.07 -8.74 -3.79
CA LEU A 118 10.56 -9.74 -4.72
C LEU A 118 9.43 -9.14 -5.55
N ILE A 119 9.35 -9.54 -6.82
CA ILE A 119 8.21 -9.20 -7.67
C ILE A 119 7.07 -10.15 -7.32
N LEU A 120 5.91 -9.61 -7.00
CA LEU A 120 4.74 -10.37 -6.62
C LEU A 120 3.98 -10.89 -7.83
N ASP A 121 3.42 -12.11 -7.71
CA ASP A 121 2.38 -12.56 -8.61
C ASP A 121 1.08 -11.77 -8.32
N PRO A 122 0.61 -10.93 -9.25
CA PRO A 122 -0.58 -10.12 -9.05
C PRO A 122 -1.85 -10.94 -8.81
N LYS A 123 -1.90 -12.21 -9.21
CA LYS A 123 -3.05 -13.10 -8.96
C LYS A 123 -3.06 -13.63 -7.53
N LYS A 124 -1.89 -13.88 -6.95
CA LYS A 124 -1.74 -14.35 -5.57
C LYS A 124 -1.82 -13.19 -4.58
N PHE A 125 -1.17 -12.08 -4.91
CA PHE A 125 -1.03 -10.89 -4.05
C PHE A 125 -1.55 -9.65 -4.77
N PRO A 126 -2.88 -9.42 -4.75
CA PRO A 126 -3.48 -8.37 -5.54
C PRO A 126 -3.06 -6.96 -5.12
N TYR A 127 -2.77 -6.77 -3.83
CA TYR A 127 -2.43 -5.47 -3.24
C TYR A 127 -1.24 -5.55 -2.26
N GLY A 128 -0.42 -6.58 -2.39
CA GLY A 128 0.71 -6.83 -1.50
C GLY A 128 0.62 -8.19 -0.81
N GLU A 129 1.78 -8.64 -0.34
CA GLU A 129 1.94 -9.79 0.52
C GLU A 129 2.05 -9.31 1.98
N GLY A 130 1.20 -9.84 2.85
CA GLY A 130 1.29 -9.62 4.30
C GLY A 130 2.27 -10.59 4.96
N GLY A 131 2.51 -10.42 6.26
CA GLY A 131 3.52 -11.14 7.04
C GLY A 131 3.47 -12.69 7.06
N TRP A 132 2.49 -13.33 6.41
CA TRP A 132 2.32 -14.79 6.40
C TRP A 132 1.90 -15.36 5.02
N ASP A 133 2.53 -14.93 3.93
CA ASP A 133 2.26 -15.42 2.55
C ASP A 133 0.79 -15.28 2.14
N ASN A 134 0.11 -14.26 2.67
CA ASN A 134 -1.30 -13.97 2.42
C ASN A 134 -1.50 -12.64 1.66
N PRO A 135 -2.58 -12.51 0.89
CA PRO A 135 -2.91 -11.26 0.22
C PRO A 135 -3.38 -10.19 1.20
N LEU A 136 -2.99 -8.95 0.92
CA LEU A 136 -3.59 -7.75 1.51
C LEU A 136 -4.80 -7.28 0.70
N TYR A 137 -5.76 -6.65 1.38
CA TYR A 137 -6.95 -6.04 0.79
C TYR A 137 -7.24 -4.69 1.42
N PRO A 138 -7.43 -3.65 0.59
CA PRO A 138 -7.70 -2.31 1.07
C PRO A 138 -8.95 -2.25 1.95
N PHE A 139 -8.85 -1.43 2.99
CA PHE A 139 -9.91 -1.17 3.95
C PHE A 139 -10.37 -2.38 4.76
N VAL A 140 -9.65 -3.51 4.76
CA VAL A 140 -9.97 -4.65 5.64
C VAL A 140 -8.74 -5.26 6.28
N SER A 141 -7.61 -5.26 5.59
CA SER A 141 -6.35 -5.76 6.14
C SER A 141 -5.77 -4.78 7.15
N VAL A 142 -5.33 -5.30 8.28
CA VAL A 142 -4.54 -4.55 9.26
C VAL A 142 -3.23 -5.25 9.57
N ALA A 143 -2.20 -4.46 9.86
CA ALA A 143 -0.97 -4.94 10.46
C ALA A 143 -1.11 -4.93 11.99
N SER A 144 -0.73 -6.00 12.68
CA SER A 144 -0.72 -6.08 14.15
C SER A 144 0.26 -7.15 14.63
N ASN A 145 0.98 -6.87 15.73
CA ASN A 145 1.94 -7.79 16.33
C ASN A 145 1.39 -8.57 17.53
N ASP A 146 0.32 -8.07 18.15
CA ASP A 146 -0.22 -8.57 19.41
C ASP A 146 -1.52 -9.39 19.23
N LEU A 147 -2.05 -9.45 18.01
CA LEU A 147 -3.12 -10.35 17.61
C LEU A 147 -2.63 -11.43 16.64
N PRO A 148 -3.16 -12.67 16.71
CA PRO A 148 -2.88 -13.70 15.71
C PRO A 148 -3.38 -13.34 14.31
N GLN A 149 -2.68 -13.80 13.26
CA GLN A 149 -3.15 -13.75 11.87
C GLN A 149 -4.59 -14.26 11.76
N GLY A 150 -5.39 -13.60 10.92
CA GLY A 150 -6.77 -13.96 10.64
C GLY A 150 -7.77 -13.56 11.73
N THR A 151 -7.29 -13.01 12.86
CA THR A 151 -8.19 -12.47 13.88
C THR A 151 -9.03 -11.35 13.28
N THR A 152 -10.34 -11.45 13.39
CA THR A 152 -11.27 -10.38 13.05
C THR A 152 -11.63 -9.57 14.29
N PHE A 153 -11.85 -8.29 14.10
CA PHE A 153 -12.33 -7.40 15.13
C PHE A 153 -13.10 -6.24 14.51
N GLU A 154 -13.97 -5.63 15.30
CA GLU A 154 -14.65 -4.41 14.89
C GLU A 154 -13.94 -3.19 15.46
N VAL A 155 -13.81 -2.17 14.63
CA VAL A 155 -13.36 -0.83 15.00
C VAL A 155 -14.57 0.09 14.99
N GLU A 156 -14.94 0.61 16.16
CA GLU A 156 -16.17 1.39 16.35
C GLU A 156 -16.24 2.59 15.41
N GLU A 157 -15.12 3.30 15.28
CA GLU A 157 -14.97 4.49 14.43
C GLU A 157 -15.07 4.19 12.92
N LEU A 158 -14.95 2.93 12.52
CA LEU A 158 -15.14 2.49 11.14
C LEU A 158 -16.55 1.95 10.85
N VAL A 159 -17.44 1.87 11.85
CA VAL A 159 -18.83 1.47 11.64
C VAL A 159 -19.60 2.61 10.98
N ASN A 160 -20.24 2.32 9.85
CA ASN A 160 -20.94 3.31 9.01
C ASN A 160 -20.04 4.42 8.43
N PHE A 161 -18.72 4.27 8.54
CA PHE A 161 -17.77 5.25 8.04
C PHE A 161 -17.81 5.31 6.50
N LYS A 162 -17.82 6.52 5.92
CA LYS A 162 -17.85 6.72 4.47
C LYS A 162 -16.43 6.72 3.91
N LEU A 163 -16.10 5.71 3.12
CA LEU A 163 -14.81 5.59 2.46
C LEU A 163 -14.70 6.58 1.28
N PRO A 164 -13.47 6.95 0.87
CA PRO A 164 -13.24 7.87 -0.25
C PRO A 164 -13.81 7.37 -1.59
N ASN A 165 -13.98 6.06 -1.72
CA ASN A 165 -14.60 5.40 -2.88
C ASN A 165 -16.15 5.42 -2.85
N GLY A 166 -16.77 6.08 -1.87
CA GLY A 166 -18.22 6.21 -1.71
C GLY A 166 -18.90 5.06 -0.96
N MET A 167 -18.19 3.97 -0.70
CA MET A 167 -18.72 2.82 0.06
C MET A 167 -18.82 3.15 1.55
N THR A 168 -19.64 2.37 2.26
CA THR A 168 -19.78 2.46 3.72
C THR A 168 -19.11 1.27 4.39
N HIS A 169 -18.17 1.55 5.27
CA HIS A 169 -17.45 0.53 6.03
C HIS A 169 -18.32 -0.02 7.18
N ASN A 170 -18.23 -1.32 7.44
CA ASN A 170 -19.03 -2.04 8.44
C ASN A 170 -18.32 -2.22 9.79
N GLY A 171 -17.20 -1.51 10.00
CA GLY A 171 -16.33 -1.63 11.16
C GLY A 171 -15.41 -2.86 11.19
N CYS A 172 -15.66 -3.90 10.39
CA CYS A 172 -14.94 -5.16 10.50
C CYS A 172 -13.61 -5.18 9.73
N VAL A 173 -12.54 -5.52 10.42
CA VAL A 173 -11.18 -5.66 9.87
C VAL A 173 -10.56 -7.00 10.26
N ARG A 174 -9.44 -7.36 9.63
CA ARG A 174 -8.74 -8.64 9.83
C ARG A 174 -7.22 -8.45 9.87
N VAL A 175 -6.58 -9.12 10.82
CA VAL A 175 -5.11 -9.17 10.92
C VAL A 175 -4.55 -9.96 9.75
N ASP A 176 -3.93 -9.26 8.82
CA ASP A 176 -3.34 -9.84 7.60
C ASP A 176 -1.84 -9.53 7.49
N ASP A 177 -1.29 -8.69 8.37
CA ASP A 177 0.09 -8.25 8.27
C ASP A 177 0.74 -8.00 9.64
N GLN A 178 2.04 -7.69 9.65
CA GLN A 178 2.85 -7.38 10.83
C GLN A 178 3.64 -6.07 10.65
N GLY A 179 3.85 -5.36 11.76
CA GLY A 179 4.60 -4.10 11.75
C GLY A 179 5.99 -4.25 12.36
N TRP A 180 7.00 -3.62 11.77
CA TRP A 180 8.39 -3.71 12.26
C TRP A 180 8.63 -2.99 13.58
N SER A 181 7.84 -1.96 13.89
CA SER A 181 8.00 -1.10 15.07
C SER A 181 6.81 -1.15 16.03
N PHE A 182 5.88 -2.09 15.87
CA PHE A 182 4.66 -2.08 16.67
C PHE A 182 4.90 -2.64 18.06
N GLY A 183 4.37 -1.90 19.04
CA GLY A 183 4.20 -2.38 20.40
C GLY A 183 2.91 -3.20 20.57
N ASN A 184 2.44 -3.23 21.81
CA ASN A 184 1.12 -3.78 22.14
C ASN A 184 0.05 -2.69 21.95
N CYS A 185 -1.19 -3.10 21.69
CA CYS A 185 -2.34 -2.22 21.52
C CYS A 185 -2.12 -1.18 20.42
N GLN A 186 -1.66 -1.67 19.26
CA GLN A 186 -1.46 -0.89 18.05
C GLN A 186 -1.79 -1.74 16.83
N PHE A 187 -2.43 -1.12 15.84
CA PHE A 187 -2.56 -1.69 14.51
C PHE A 187 -2.59 -0.60 13.42
N ASP A 188 -2.14 -0.97 12.22
CA ASP A 188 -2.18 -0.09 11.05
C ASP A 188 -3.22 -0.56 10.06
N PHE A 189 -4.04 0.36 9.57
CA PHE A 189 -5.10 0.10 8.60
C PHE A 189 -4.60 0.28 7.17
N PHE A 190 -4.76 -0.76 6.35
CA PHE A 190 -4.31 -0.72 4.97
C PHE A 190 -5.29 0.07 4.11
N ILE A 191 -4.86 1.21 3.58
CA ILE A 191 -5.71 2.12 2.80
C ILE A 191 -5.33 2.19 1.32
N LEU A 192 -4.52 1.26 0.81
CA LEU A 192 -4.05 1.19 -0.58
C LEU A 192 -3.12 2.32 -1.05
N GLU A 193 -3.56 3.57 -1.02
CA GLU A 193 -2.85 4.69 -1.64
C GLU A 193 -2.84 5.95 -0.77
N TYR A 194 -1.76 6.73 -0.88
CA TYR A 194 -1.58 7.97 -0.13
C TYR A 194 -2.74 8.96 -0.30
N SER A 195 -3.35 9.01 -1.48
CA SER A 195 -4.44 9.96 -1.76
C SER A 195 -5.67 9.75 -0.87
N PHE A 196 -5.85 8.55 -0.29
CA PHE A 196 -6.93 8.30 0.66
C PHE A 196 -6.61 8.82 2.07
N TYR A 197 -5.34 8.85 2.48
CA TYR A 197 -4.92 9.26 3.83
C TYR A 197 -5.50 10.62 4.26
N PRO A 198 -5.29 11.73 3.53
CA PRO A 198 -5.83 13.03 3.94
C PRO A 198 -7.36 13.13 3.81
N ASN A 199 -7.99 12.28 2.99
CA ASN A 199 -9.44 12.29 2.76
C ASN A 199 -10.21 11.47 3.80
N LEU A 200 -9.55 10.53 4.46
CA LEU A 200 -10.15 9.70 5.50
C LEU A 200 -10.35 10.45 6.82
N ASN A 201 -9.41 11.33 7.20
CA ASN A 201 -9.47 12.09 8.46
C ASN A 201 -9.85 11.20 9.68
N LEU A 202 -9.22 10.03 9.75
CA LEU A 202 -9.43 9.08 10.84
C LEU A 202 -8.68 9.52 12.11
N PRO A 203 -9.16 9.17 13.30
CA PRO A 203 -8.48 9.53 14.54
C PRO A 203 -7.21 8.68 14.76
N ASP A 204 -6.23 9.18 15.51
CA ASP A 204 -5.00 8.41 15.82
C ASP A 204 -5.24 7.27 16.83
N ASN A 205 -6.44 7.21 17.43
CA ASN A 205 -6.79 6.21 18.42
C ASN A 205 -8.26 5.83 18.29
N VAL A 206 -8.54 4.53 18.35
CA VAL A 206 -9.86 3.94 18.12
C VAL A 206 -10.25 2.96 19.21
N HIS A 207 -11.54 2.65 19.29
CA HIS A 207 -12.01 1.53 20.09
C HIS A 207 -12.12 0.30 19.19
N ALA A 208 -11.52 -0.80 19.63
CA ALA A 208 -11.61 -2.06 18.93
C ALA A 208 -12.06 -3.18 19.85
N GLN A 209 -12.83 -4.10 19.29
CA GLN A 209 -13.31 -5.28 19.99
C GLN A 209 -13.03 -6.52 19.15
N VAL A 210 -12.18 -7.43 19.66
CA VAL A 210 -12.03 -8.75 19.05
C VAL A 210 -13.35 -9.49 19.14
N LYS A 211 -13.92 -9.76 17.97
CA LYS A 211 -15.16 -10.49 17.80
C LYS A 211 -15.21 -11.07 16.39
N SER A 212 -15.94 -12.17 16.24
CA SER A 212 -16.21 -12.71 14.92
C SER A 212 -17.06 -11.71 14.13
N CYS A 213 -16.52 -11.21 13.03
CA CYS A 213 -17.22 -10.36 12.08
C CYS A 213 -16.72 -10.68 10.66
N GLN A 214 -17.49 -10.31 9.64
CA GLN A 214 -17.12 -10.55 8.25
C GLN A 214 -16.68 -9.25 7.58
N PRO A 215 -15.40 -9.12 7.17
CA PRO A 215 -14.98 -7.99 6.34
C PRO A 215 -15.70 -8.03 4.99
N LEU A 216 -16.14 -6.86 4.50
CA LEU A 216 -16.71 -6.72 3.17
C LEU A 216 -15.61 -6.51 2.12
N ASN A 217 -15.98 -6.58 0.85
CA ASN A 217 -15.07 -6.19 -0.23
C ASN A 217 -15.30 -4.71 -0.58
N TYR A 218 -14.28 -3.87 -0.35
CA TYR A 218 -14.32 -2.44 -0.67
C TYR A 218 -13.49 -2.07 -1.92
N VAL A 219 -13.06 -3.06 -2.69
CA VAL A 219 -12.30 -2.83 -3.93
C VAL A 219 -13.23 -2.30 -5.02
N THR A 220 -12.82 -1.22 -5.68
CA THR A 220 -13.51 -0.66 -6.85
C THR A 220 -12.67 -0.78 -8.13
N ASN A 221 -13.28 -0.45 -9.27
CA ASN A 221 -12.59 -0.46 -10.56
C ASN A 221 -11.49 0.61 -10.63
N GLU A 222 -11.67 1.75 -9.98
CA GLU A 222 -10.68 2.83 -9.91
C GLU A 222 -9.42 2.34 -9.18
N MET A 223 -9.59 1.57 -8.10
CA MET A 223 -8.48 0.97 -7.36
C MET A 223 -7.75 -0.09 -8.20
N ILE A 224 -8.49 -0.90 -8.97
CA ILE A 224 -7.90 -1.88 -9.91
C ILE A 224 -7.12 -1.16 -11.02
N GLN A 225 -7.67 -0.07 -11.56
CA GLN A 225 -6.98 0.76 -12.55
C GLN A 225 -5.76 1.45 -11.97
N TRP A 226 -5.84 1.92 -10.72
CA TRP A 226 -4.71 2.53 -10.00
C TRP A 226 -3.54 1.56 -9.84
N MET A 227 -3.81 0.28 -9.59
CA MET A 227 -2.81 -0.78 -9.61
C MET A 227 -2.20 -1.04 -11.00
N ASN A 228 -2.62 -0.32 -12.04
CA ASN A 228 -2.31 -0.55 -13.45
C ASN A 228 -2.78 -1.94 -13.93
N ARG A 229 -3.87 -2.48 -13.36
CA ARG A 229 -4.37 -3.84 -13.62
C ARG A 229 -5.63 -3.90 -14.49
N GLY A 230 -5.96 -2.81 -15.17
CA GLY A 230 -7.07 -2.75 -16.12
C GLY A 230 -6.63 -3.11 -17.54
N GLY A 231 -6.55 -4.40 -17.87
CA GLY A 231 -6.60 -4.94 -19.25
C GLY A 231 -5.56 -4.44 -20.27
N HIS A 232 -4.69 -5.34 -20.71
CA HIS A 232 -3.90 -5.15 -21.93
C HIS A 232 -4.78 -4.76 -23.13
N THR A 233 -4.66 -3.52 -23.60
CA THR A 233 -4.71 -3.24 -25.04
C THR A 233 -3.27 -3.25 -25.54
N THR A 234 -2.92 -4.34 -26.22
CA THR A 234 -1.71 -4.47 -27.02
C THR A 234 -1.67 -3.39 -28.09
N THR A 235 -0.67 -2.50 -28.04
CA THR A 235 -0.15 -1.91 -29.27
C THR A 235 1.37 -1.83 -29.16
N ALA A 236 2.00 -2.55 -30.09
CA ALA A 236 3.41 -2.76 -30.19
C ALA A 236 4.18 -1.46 -30.53
N ASN A 237 5.43 -1.42 -30.07
CA ASN A 237 6.59 -0.74 -30.65
C ASN A 237 6.35 0.59 -31.38
N THR A 238 6.81 1.69 -30.79
CA THR A 238 7.61 2.65 -31.56
C THR A 238 8.66 3.30 -30.65
N ILE A 239 9.92 2.96 -30.93
CA ILE A 239 11.09 3.70 -30.48
C ILE A 239 10.99 5.11 -31.09
N SER A 240 10.99 6.16 -30.27
CA SER A 240 11.31 7.51 -30.74
C SER A 240 12.09 8.31 -29.71
N THR A 241 13.41 8.23 -29.89
CA THR A 241 14.34 9.36 -30.01
C THR A 241 14.12 10.59 -29.12
N ALA A 242 15.10 10.79 -28.23
CA ALA A 242 15.31 12.00 -27.44
C ALA A 242 15.23 13.28 -28.28
N THR A 243 14.43 14.24 -27.82
CA THR A 243 14.56 15.65 -28.22
C THR A 243 14.56 16.53 -26.98
N LYS A 244 15.58 17.39 -26.91
CA LYS A 244 15.89 18.34 -25.83
C LYS A 244 14.69 19.20 -25.44
N THR A 245 14.35 19.20 -24.15
CA THR A 245 13.42 20.14 -23.54
C THR A 245 14.07 21.52 -23.39
N LYS A 246 13.53 22.50 -24.10
CA LYS A 246 13.76 23.93 -23.85
C LYS A 246 12.65 24.40 -22.92
N SER A 247 13.01 24.92 -21.75
CA SER A 247 12.07 25.50 -20.79
C SER A 247 11.40 26.75 -21.37
N ILE A 248 10.08 26.87 -21.22
CA ILE A 248 9.38 28.15 -21.30
C ILE A 248 8.34 28.18 -20.18
N ALA A 249 8.43 29.25 -19.38
CA ALA A 249 7.54 29.60 -18.28
C ALA A 249 6.24 30.26 -18.76
N ASN A 250 5.23 30.23 -17.89
CA ASN A 250 4.06 31.12 -17.82
C ASN A 250 3.37 31.49 -19.16
N GLY A 251 2.27 30.79 -19.47
CA GLY A 251 1.33 31.18 -20.52
C GLY A 251 0.01 30.44 -20.40
N SER A 252 -1.08 31.19 -20.49
CA SER A 252 -2.51 30.87 -20.61
C SER A 252 -2.87 29.47 -21.15
N SER A 253 -3.98 28.89 -20.64
CA SER A 253 -4.57 27.63 -21.15
C SER A 253 -4.60 27.57 -22.68
N PRO A 254 -4.08 26.49 -23.29
CA PRO A 254 -4.35 26.19 -24.69
C PRO A 254 -5.86 25.99 -24.87
N LYS A 255 -6.52 26.76 -25.73
CA LYS A 255 -7.89 26.44 -26.15
C LYS A 255 -7.86 25.10 -26.91
N ALA A 256 -8.53 24.08 -26.40
CA ALA A 256 -8.64 22.82 -27.12
C ALA A 256 -9.53 22.94 -28.36
N GLY A 257 -9.16 22.24 -29.42
CA GLY A 257 -10.03 21.97 -30.55
C GLY A 257 -11.15 20.98 -30.19
N GLN A 258 -11.93 20.58 -31.19
CA GLN A 258 -12.96 19.55 -31.03
C GLN A 258 -12.33 18.23 -30.53
N CYS A 259 -13.02 17.52 -29.63
CA CYS A 259 -12.62 16.17 -29.22
C CYS A 259 -12.95 15.19 -30.35
N GLY A 260 -11.99 14.36 -30.71
CA GLY A 260 -12.07 13.35 -31.75
C GLY A 260 -10.92 12.35 -31.63
N ASP A 261 -10.76 11.50 -32.64
CA ASP A 261 -9.78 10.40 -32.59
C ASP A 261 -8.33 10.89 -32.45
N SER A 262 -8.02 12.08 -32.97
CA SER A 262 -6.68 12.68 -32.92
C SER A 262 -6.24 13.15 -31.53
N ASN A 263 -7.18 13.27 -30.58
CA ASN A 263 -6.91 13.72 -29.22
C ASN A 263 -7.66 12.91 -28.14
N ALA A 264 -8.07 11.69 -28.47
CA ALA A 264 -8.64 10.77 -27.50
C ALA A 264 -7.66 10.54 -26.33
N GLY A 265 -8.15 10.65 -25.09
CA GLY A 265 -7.35 10.52 -23.87
C GLY A 265 -6.66 11.82 -23.41
N GLN A 266 -6.62 12.86 -24.25
CA GLN A 266 -6.08 14.16 -23.86
C GLN A 266 -6.85 14.72 -22.66
N SER A 267 -6.11 15.25 -21.68
CA SER A 267 -6.68 15.93 -20.51
C SER A 267 -6.17 17.37 -20.42
N MET A 268 -7.03 18.29 -20.00
CA MET A 268 -6.70 19.71 -19.93
C MET A 268 -7.36 20.39 -18.73
N CYS A 269 -6.63 21.25 -18.03
CA CYS A 269 -7.20 22.02 -16.93
C CYS A 269 -8.08 23.14 -17.49
N LEU A 270 -9.27 23.34 -16.90
CA LEU A 270 -10.11 24.50 -17.21
C LEU A 270 -9.49 25.77 -16.63
N SER A 271 -8.91 25.68 -15.42
CA SER A 271 -8.16 26.75 -14.76
C SER A 271 -6.87 26.20 -14.13
N PRO A 272 -5.77 26.07 -14.91
CA PRO A 272 -4.51 25.55 -14.40
C PRO A 272 -4.04 26.31 -13.14
N GLY A 273 -3.62 25.56 -12.12
CA GLY A 273 -3.06 26.10 -10.87
C GLY A 273 -4.05 26.75 -9.91
N SER A 274 -5.34 26.85 -10.27
CA SER A 274 -6.33 27.61 -9.48
C SER A 274 -7.72 26.97 -9.40
N GLY A 275 -8.13 26.18 -10.39
CA GLY A 275 -9.39 25.45 -10.38
C GLY A 275 -9.19 23.95 -10.24
N THR A 276 -10.18 23.28 -9.67
CA THR A 276 -10.18 21.82 -9.55
C THR A 276 -10.59 21.13 -10.85
N SER A 277 -11.29 21.84 -11.74
CA SER A 277 -11.91 21.25 -12.92
C SER A 277 -10.94 21.08 -14.10
N PHE A 278 -11.09 19.94 -14.78
CA PHE A 278 -10.38 19.60 -16.00
C PHE A 278 -11.30 18.85 -16.95
N GLN A 279 -10.96 18.82 -18.23
CA GLN A 279 -11.69 18.08 -19.25
C GLN A 279 -10.84 16.93 -19.76
N GLN A 280 -11.48 15.80 -20.03
CA GLN A 280 -10.84 14.64 -20.64
C GLN A 280 -11.60 14.25 -21.92
N CYS A 281 -10.89 14.12 -23.04
CA CYS A 281 -11.47 13.72 -24.31
C CYS A 281 -11.68 12.20 -24.29
N THR A 282 -12.93 11.76 -24.33
CA THR A 282 -13.30 10.34 -24.30
C THR A 282 -14.44 10.11 -25.30
N ASN A 283 -14.28 9.14 -26.19
CA ASN A 283 -15.28 8.76 -27.20
C ASN A 283 -15.81 9.95 -28.03
N GLY A 284 -14.91 10.84 -28.47
CA GLY A 284 -15.29 12.02 -29.27
C GLY A 284 -16.03 13.12 -28.49
N SER A 285 -16.09 13.05 -27.17
CA SER A 285 -16.68 14.08 -26.31
C SER A 285 -15.71 14.53 -25.21
N TRP A 286 -15.70 15.83 -24.93
CA TRP A 286 -15.03 16.36 -23.74
C TRP A 286 -15.91 16.11 -22.52
N LEU A 287 -15.37 15.39 -21.54
CA LEU A 287 -16.04 15.12 -20.26
C LEU A 287 -15.42 15.97 -19.17
N ASP A 288 -16.28 16.69 -18.44
CA ASP A 288 -15.85 17.44 -17.25
C ASP A 288 -15.49 16.47 -16.10
N ARG A 289 -14.39 16.78 -15.45
CA ARG A 289 -13.81 16.07 -14.32
C ARG A 289 -13.35 17.08 -13.30
N ASN A 290 -13.21 16.64 -12.05
CA ASN A 290 -12.63 17.45 -11.00
C ASN A 290 -11.48 16.68 -10.36
N CYS A 291 -10.41 17.41 -10.08
CA CYS A 291 -9.41 16.99 -9.12
C CYS A 291 -10.04 16.79 -7.74
N GLY A 292 -9.44 15.89 -6.95
CA GLY A 292 -9.94 15.57 -5.61
C GLY A 292 -9.98 16.80 -4.69
N PRO A 293 -10.79 16.75 -3.61
CA PRO A 293 -10.87 17.85 -2.63
C PRO A 293 -9.49 18.35 -2.19
N GLY A 294 -9.32 19.67 -2.14
CA GLY A 294 -8.06 20.30 -1.74
C GLY A 294 -6.98 20.40 -2.84
N THR A 295 -7.19 19.80 -4.01
CA THR A 295 -6.23 19.86 -5.13
C THR A 295 -6.77 20.69 -6.30
N VAL A 296 -5.90 21.39 -7.00
CA VAL A 296 -6.15 22.08 -8.25
C VAL A 296 -5.60 21.25 -9.41
N CYS A 297 -6.18 21.45 -10.60
CA CYS A 297 -5.63 20.90 -11.82
C CYS A 297 -4.36 21.69 -12.19
N LEU A 298 -3.24 20.98 -12.34
CA LEU A 298 -1.96 21.47 -12.80
C LEU A 298 -1.72 20.92 -14.20
N GLN A 299 -1.36 21.76 -15.16
CA GLN A 299 -1.13 21.33 -16.54
C GLN A 299 0.35 21.46 -16.88
N SER A 300 1.00 20.35 -17.22
CA SER A 300 2.43 20.34 -17.58
C SER A 300 2.66 20.55 -19.08
N ASP A 301 1.72 20.09 -19.91
CA ASP A 301 1.72 20.32 -21.36
C ASP A 301 0.29 20.17 -21.94
N ALA A 302 0.15 20.10 -23.26
CA ALA A 302 -1.16 19.98 -23.90
C ALA A 302 -1.90 18.69 -23.53
N ASN A 303 -1.19 17.63 -23.15
CA ASN A 303 -1.75 16.28 -23.01
C ASN A 303 -1.74 15.74 -21.58
N ALA A 304 -0.93 16.34 -20.70
CA ALA A 304 -0.77 15.89 -19.32
C ALA A 304 -1.26 16.93 -18.32
N ILE A 305 -2.17 16.48 -17.46
CA ILE A 305 -2.56 17.17 -16.22
C ILE A 305 -2.16 16.33 -15.02
N SER A 306 -2.02 16.99 -13.89
CA SER A 306 -1.87 16.40 -12.56
C SER A 306 -2.80 17.12 -11.59
N CYS A 307 -3.35 16.42 -10.62
CA CYS A 307 -4.09 17.04 -9.53
C CYS A 307 -3.13 17.24 -8.35
N GLY A 308 -2.88 18.49 -7.97
CA GLY A 308 -1.94 18.82 -6.89
C GLY A 308 -2.32 20.10 -6.18
N PHE A 309 -1.59 20.51 -5.15
CA PHE A 309 -1.87 21.77 -4.45
C PHE A 309 -1.38 22.96 -5.29
N GLY A 310 -2.24 23.98 -5.45
CA GLY A 310 -1.92 25.15 -6.28
C GLY A 310 -0.70 25.90 -5.76
N THR A 311 0.02 26.59 -6.64
CA THR A 311 1.13 27.47 -6.25
C THR A 311 0.59 28.75 -5.62
N GLY A 312 0.06 28.65 -4.40
CA GLY A 312 -0.49 29.80 -3.68
C GLY A 312 -1.21 29.41 -2.40
N ASN A 313 -0.58 29.73 -1.27
CA ASN A 313 -1.01 29.61 0.12
C ASN A 313 -0.99 28.20 0.76
N ALA A 314 -0.01 28.05 1.65
CA ALA A 314 0.14 26.97 2.60
C ALA A 314 -1.16 26.65 3.34
N ILE A 315 -1.60 25.39 3.24
CA ILE A 315 -2.56 24.82 4.19
C ILE A 315 -1.83 24.64 5.52
N LYS A 316 -2.00 25.60 6.42
CA LYS A 316 -1.74 25.41 7.85
C LYS A 316 -2.81 24.46 8.39
N GLY A 317 -2.41 23.23 8.74
CA GLY A 317 -3.27 22.32 9.49
C GLY A 317 -3.09 20.84 9.16
N GLY A 318 -1.85 20.33 9.12
CA GLY A 318 -1.58 18.89 9.14
C GLY A 318 -1.09 18.49 10.52
N HIS A 319 -1.83 17.63 11.22
CA HIS A 319 -1.42 17.06 12.50
C HIS A 319 -0.19 16.17 12.29
N LYS A 320 0.80 16.32 13.17
CA LYS A 320 2.14 15.73 13.06
C LYS A 320 2.10 14.25 13.49
N PRO A 321 2.45 13.28 12.64
CA PRO A 321 2.72 11.92 13.12
C PRO A 321 3.94 11.96 14.04
N LYS A 322 3.83 11.39 15.24
CA LYS A 322 4.98 11.24 16.13
C LYS A 322 5.84 10.09 15.62
N SER A 323 7.03 10.42 15.13
CA SER A 323 8.11 9.46 14.89
C SER A 323 8.74 9.06 16.21
N ASP A 324 8.65 7.79 16.59
CA ASP A 324 9.51 7.23 17.63
C ASP A 324 10.80 6.71 16.98
N HIS A 325 11.84 7.51 17.11
CA HIS A 325 13.23 7.09 16.94
C HIS A 325 13.61 6.22 18.14
N HIS A 326 14.17 5.03 17.91
CA HIS A 326 15.26 4.55 18.75
C HIS A 326 16.25 3.68 17.94
N ASN A 327 17.53 4.01 18.16
CA ASN A 327 18.73 3.27 17.73
C ASN A 327 18.70 1.81 18.19
#